data_AF-A0AAW2R6H6-F1
#
_entry.id   AF-A0AAW2R6H6-F1
#
_cell.length_a   1.000
_cell.length_b   1.000
_cell.length_c   1.000
_cell.angle_alpha   90.00
_cell.angle_beta   90.00
_cell.angle_gamma   90.00
#
_symmetry.space_group_name_H-M   'P 1'
#
loop_
_entity.id
_entity.type
_entity.pdbx_description
1 polymer ?
#
loop_
_entity_poly.entity_id
_entity_poly.type
_entity_poly.pdbx_seq_one_letter_code
_entity_poly.pdbx_strand_id
1 'polypeptide(L)'
;MALEEERQGVPFTETVMADELSVNYCTPTIAKYDGTTNPHEHLSHFENAALLHRYTDGIKCHVFVTTFTKAAQQWFNQLPVGAIGNF
;
A
#
# COMPACT_ATOMS: atom_id res chain seq x y z
N MET A 1 30.34 -16.04 3.03
CA MET A 1 29.49 -16.34 4.21
C MET A 1 28.24 -15.52 4.02
N ALA A 2 27.10 -16.22 3.89
CA ALA A 2 25.72 -15.73 3.78
C ALA A 2 25.47 -14.44 2.98
N LEU A 3 24.99 -14.65 1.75
CA LEU A 3 24.05 -13.83 0.99
C LEU A 3 23.57 -12.59 1.77
N GLU A 4 24.12 -11.42 1.43
CA GLU A 4 23.38 -10.17 1.57
C GLU A 4 22.21 -10.28 0.58
N GLU A 5 21.18 -10.97 1.05
CA GLU A 5 19.93 -11.16 0.36
C GLU A 5 19.41 -9.77 0.00
N GLU A 6 19.18 -9.58 -1.29
CA GLU A 6 18.74 -8.38 -1.97
C GLU A 6 17.48 -7.80 -1.29
N ARG A 7 17.66 -7.04 -0.21
CA ARG A 7 16.59 -6.19 0.33
C ARG A 7 16.41 -5.05 -0.66
N GLN A 8 15.72 -5.30 -1.77
CA GLN A 8 15.04 -4.22 -2.47
C GLN A 8 14.24 -3.50 -1.39
N GLY A 9 14.70 -2.30 -1.00
CA GLY A 9 14.04 -1.53 0.04
C GLY A 9 12.59 -1.30 -0.37
N VAL A 10 11.68 -1.30 0.60
CA VAL A 10 10.29 -0.98 0.32
C VAL A 10 10.18 0.49 -0.12
N PRO A 11 9.25 0.84 -1.03
CA PRO A 11 9.13 2.22 -1.51
C PRO A 11 8.49 3.16 -0.47
N PHE A 12 8.34 2.73 0.77
CA PHE A 12 7.81 3.53 1.88
C PHE A 12 8.92 4.23 2.67
N THR A 13 8.66 5.45 3.10
CA THR A 13 9.50 6.16 4.07
C THR A 13 9.44 5.51 5.46
N GLU A 14 10.39 5.83 6.34
CA GLU A 14 10.38 5.38 7.74
C GLU A 14 9.10 5.79 8.48
N THR A 15 8.51 6.95 8.15
CA THR A 15 7.26 7.41 8.75
C THR A 15 6.09 6.51 8.41
N VAL A 16 5.95 6.11 7.13
CA VAL A 16 4.92 5.15 6.71
C VAL A 16 5.18 3.78 7.34
N MET A 17 6.44 3.35 7.41
CA MET A 17 6.83 2.07 8.02
C MET A 17 6.57 2.01 9.53
N ALA A 18 6.66 3.15 10.23
CA ALA A 18 6.42 3.23 11.66
C ALA A 18 4.93 3.17 12.04
N ASP A 19 4.03 3.31 11.07
CA ASP A 19 2.59 3.23 11.28
C ASP A 19 2.18 1.74 11.36
N GLU A 20 1.91 1.26 12.58
CA GLU A 20 1.57 -0.14 12.83
C GLU A 20 0.07 -0.40 12.75
N LEU A 21 -0.29 -1.49 12.09
CA LEU A 21 -1.66 -2.01 12.12
C LEU A 21 -1.98 -2.51 13.54
N SER A 22 -3.02 -1.96 14.16
CA SER A 22 -3.49 -2.44 15.46
C SER A 22 -3.86 -3.93 15.40
N VAL A 23 -3.73 -4.66 16.52
CA VAL A 23 -4.06 -6.10 16.60
C VAL A 23 -5.50 -6.47 16.22
N ASN A 24 -6.41 -5.50 16.23
CA ASN A 24 -7.83 -5.66 15.83
C ASN A 24 -8.07 -5.23 14.37
N TYR A 25 -7.03 -5.16 13.56
CA TYR A 25 -7.12 -4.74 12.17
C TYR A 25 -7.97 -5.71 11.36
N CYS A 26 -9.05 -5.18 10.80
CA CYS A 26 -9.86 -5.85 9.79
C CYS A 26 -9.45 -5.32 8.41
N THR A 27 -9.00 -6.21 7.53
CA THR A 27 -8.76 -5.87 6.12
C THR A 27 -10.09 -5.61 5.42
N PRO A 28 -10.33 -4.41 4.86
CA PRO A 28 -11.51 -4.16 4.07
C PRO A 28 -11.45 -5.01 2.81
N THR A 29 -12.59 -5.54 2.41
CA THR A 29 -12.72 -6.25 1.14
C THR A 29 -12.79 -5.23 0.01
N ILE A 30 -11.62 -4.86 -0.51
CA ILE A 30 -11.49 -3.93 -1.64
C ILE A 30 -11.10 -4.73 -2.89
N ALA A 31 -11.72 -4.40 -4.02
CA ALA A 31 -11.41 -5.03 -5.29
C ALA A 31 -9.92 -4.85 -5.64
N LYS A 32 -9.33 -5.83 -6.33
CA LYS A 32 -7.96 -5.69 -6.82
C LYS A 32 -7.91 -4.74 -8.01
N TYR A 33 -6.85 -3.95 -8.07
CA TYR A 33 -6.56 -3.02 -9.15
C TYR A 33 -5.38 -3.51 -9.96
N ASP A 34 -5.62 -3.81 -11.24
CA ASP A 34 -4.57 -4.30 -12.15
C ASP A 34 -4.04 -3.24 -13.12
N GLY A 35 -4.53 -2.00 -13.01
CA GLY A 35 -4.17 -0.89 -13.89
C GLY A 35 -5.13 -0.67 -15.06
N THR A 36 -6.15 -1.52 -15.23
CA THR A 36 -7.05 -1.46 -16.41
C THR A 36 -8.42 -0.84 -16.13
N THR A 37 -8.87 -0.83 -14.88
CA THR A 37 -10.12 -0.20 -14.46
C THR A 37 -9.91 1.29 -14.14
N ASN A 38 -11.00 2.02 -13.87
CA ASN A 38 -10.91 3.45 -13.56
C ASN A 38 -10.16 3.68 -12.23
N PRO A 39 -8.98 4.34 -12.23
CA PRO A 39 -8.22 4.59 -11.01
C PRO A 39 -8.94 5.47 -9.99
N HIS A 40 -9.78 6.42 -10.44
CA HIS A 40 -10.52 7.31 -9.55
C HIS A 40 -11.63 6.57 -8.79
N GLU A 41 -12.29 5.61 -9.46
CA GLU A 41 -13.31 4.79 -8.82
C GLU A 41 -12.68 3.85 -7.78
N HIS A 42 -11.56 3.22 -8.13
CA HIS A 42 -10.79 2.39 -7.20
C HIS A 42 -10.32 3.19 -5.97
N LEU A 43 -9.78 4.39 -6.19
CA LEU A 43 -9.35 5.29 -5.12
C LEU A 43 -10.53 5.68 -4.22
N SER A 44 -11.66 6.10 -4.80
CA SER A 44 -12.86 6.47 -4.05
C SER A 44 -13.40 5.31 -3.18
N HIS A 45 -13.45 4.09 -3.73
CA HIS A 45 -13.83 2.91 -2.95
C HIS A 45 -12.88 2.66 -1.78
N PHE A 46 -11.57 2.81 -2.02
CA PHE A 46 -10.57 2.68 -0.97
C PHE A 46 -10.70 3.76 0.11
N GLU A 47 -10.87 5.03 -0.27
CA GLU A 47 -11.01 6.14 0.68
C GLU A 47 -12.24 5.97 1.58
N ASN A 48 -13.36 5.49 1.03
CA ASN A 48 -14.56 5.18 1.81
C ASN A 48 -14.29 4.07 2.84
N ALA A 49 -13.57 3.01 2.46
CA ALA A 49 -13.18 1.95 3.39
C ALA A 49 -12.20 2.47 4.45
N ALA A 50 -11.19 3.23 4.05
CA ALA A 50 -10.21 3.82 4.95
C ALA A 50 -10.85 4.76 5.99
N LEU A 51 -11.86 5.53 5.58
CA LEU A 51 -12.65 6.37 6.47
C LEU A 51 -13.40 5.54 7.52
N LEU A 52 -14.08 4.47 7.09
CA LEU A 52 -14.84 3.58 7.99
C LEU A 52 -13.93 2.95 9.05
N HIS A 53 -12.74 2.53 8.65
CA HIS A 53 -11.77 1.90 9.53
C HIS A 53 -10.83 2.89 10.24
N ARG A 54 -10.97 4.21 9.98
CA ARG A 54 -10.16 5.28 10.57
C ARG A 54 -8.66 5.10 10.38
N TYR A 55 -8.25 4.76 9.16
CA TYR A 55 -6.84 4.60 8.83
C TYR A 55 -6.08 5.93 8.88
N THR A 56 -4.90 5.90 9.50
CA THR A 56 -3.86 6.91 9.35
C THR A 56 -3.27 6.84 7.94
N ASP A 57 -2.53 7.87 7.51
CA ASP A 57 -1.98 7.89 6.15
C ASP A 57 -0.94 6.78 5.89
N GLY A 58 -0.14 6.40 6.88
CA GLY A 58 0.78 5.27 6.74
C GLY A 58 0.04 3.95 6.62
N ILE A 59 -1.02 3.74 7.44
CA ILE A 59 -1.89 2.58 7.29
C ILE A 59 -2.53 2.57 5.90
N LYS A 60 -3.04 3.71 5.40
CA LYS A 60 -3.61 3.78 4.05
C LYS A 60 -2.61 3.31 2.99
N CYS A 61 -1.35 3.72 3.06
CA CYS A 61 -0.30 3.27 2.15
C CYS A 61 -0.13 1.74 2.18
N HIS A 62 -0.01 1.15 3.38
CA HIS A 62 0.14 -0.30 3.56
C HIS A 62 -1.06 -1.08 3.04
N VAL A 63 -2.28 -0.60 3.28
CA VAL A 63 -3.49 -1.31 2.82
C VAL A 63 -3.70 -1.12 1.33
N PHE A 64 -3.47 0.08 0.79
CA PHE A 64 -3.70 0.40 -0.61
C PHE A 64 -2.82 -0.45 -1.53
N VAL A 65 -1.54 -0.64 -1.18
CA VAL A 65 -0.66 -1.51 -1.99
C VAL A 65 -1.17 -2.95 -2.03
N THR A 66 -1.86 -3.44 -0.99
CA THR A 66 -2.44 -4.79 -1.04
C THR A 66 -3.53 -4.92 -2.10
N THR A 67 -4.11 -3.81 -2.56
CA THR A 67 -5.12 -3.81 -3.63
C THR A 67 -4.49 -3.98 -5.01
N PHE A 68 -3.20 -3.68 -5.19
CA PHE A 68 -2.54 -3.81 -6.48
C PHE A 68 -2.34 -5.26 -6.91
N THR A 69 -2.45 -5.49 -8.21
CA THR A 69 -2.09 -6.75 -8.84
C THR A 69 -1.53 -6.51 -10.24
N LYS A 70 -0.93 -7.54 -10.86
CA LYS A 70 -0.36 -7.50 -12.22
C LYS A 70 0.47 -6.23 -12.47
N ALA A 71 0.10 -5.42 -13.48
CA ALA A 71 0.85 -4.25 -13.91
C ALA A 71 0.96 -3.18 -12.82
N ALA A 72 -0.09 -2.96 -12.02
CA ALA A 72 -0.05 -2.02 -10.91
C ALA A 72 0.94 -2.45 -9.82
N GLN A 73 0.99 -3.75 -9.51
CA GLN A 73 1.95 -4.29 -8.54
C GLN A 73 3.39 -4.21 -9.09
N GLN A 74 3.58 -4.48 -10.38
CA GLN A 74 4.88 -4.33 -11.03
C GLN A 74 5.37 -2.88 -11.02
N TRP A 75 4.48 -1.91 -11.24
CA TRP A 75 4.79 -0.50 -11.12
C TRP A 75 5.23 -0.14 -9.70
N PHE A 76 4.49 -0.58 -8.68
CA PHE A 76 4.84 -0.33 -7.28
C PHE A 76 6.22 -0.88 -6.92
N ASN A 77 6.56 -2.09 -7.35
CA ASN A 77 7.86 -2.72 -7.09
C ASN A 77 9.03 -2.01 -7.79
N GLN A 78 8.77 -1.17 -8.79
CA GLN A 78 9.80 -0.39 -9.49
C GLN A 78 10.04 0.99 -8.86
N LEU A 79 9.26 1.38 -7.85
CA LEU A 79 9.44 2.64 -7.16
C LEU A 79 10.76 2.66 -6.36
N PRO A 80 11.46 3.81 -6.30
CA PRO A 80 12.61 3.95 -5.44
C PRO A 80 12.25 3.74 -3.96
N VAL A 81 13.22 3.26 -3.18
CA VAL A 81 13.11 3.15 -1.72
C VAL A 81 12.74 4.52 -1.14
N GLY A 82 11.73 4.56 -0.26
CA GLY A 82 11.30 5.80 0.38
C GLY A 82 10.55 6.79 -0.52
N ALA A 83 10.12 6.41 -1.71
CA ALA A 83 9.38 7.29 -2.63
C ALA A 83 7.98 7.71 -2.09
N ILE A 84 7.38 6.93 -1.20
CA ILE A 84 6.03 7.13 -0.66
C ILE A 84 6.13 7.57 0.80
N GLY A 85 5.82 8.85 1.05
CA GLY A 85 5.85 9.48 2.37
C GLY A 85 4.50 9.56 3.09
N ASN A 86 3.41 9.51 2.33
CA ASN A 86 2.03 9.63 2.77
C ASN A 86 1.09 9.07 1.68
N PHE A 87 -0.21 9.04 1.99
CA PHE A 87 -1.25 8.62 1.08
C PHE A 87 -1.73 9.78 0.18
#